data_AF-A0A2I2FNI4-F1
#
_entry.id   AF-A0A2I2FNI4-F1
#
_cell.length_a   1.000
_cell.length_b   1.000
_cell.length_c   1.000
_cell.angle_alpha   90.00
_cell.angle_beta   90.00
_cell.angle_gamma   90.00
#
_symmetry.space_group_name_H-M   'P 1'
#
loop_
_entity.id
_entity.type
_entity.pdbx_description
1 polymer ?
#
loop_
_entity_poly.entity_id
_entity_poly.type
_entity_poly.pdbx_seq_one_letter_code
_entity_poly.pdbx_strand_id
1 'polypeptide(L)'
;MHERGFMHGDLHRGNILLLFQAQSDLDNLSTRELYELYGKPDLVPVTRYDGQPPPPGVPKHGVIPIWLGASSKKITLPEARIILTDFGETFSPAREKRFESRTPLLIRPPEALFEPTRPLTFSSDIWSLACTIWDIVAQRSLFEGFLTDEDDMTCQQIAALGPLPRKWWERWKGRGNYFNDDGEPNNRATSQYGPLEDSFELDVQKARVREGMSPFGSGERDAFFEMMRSMLAFRPEERLSVQQVLEAEWMVKWAIPEYEKIRSEREG
;
A
#
# COMPACT_ATOMS: atom_id res chain seq x y z
N MET A 1 -16.94 -1.65 -2.34
CA MET A 1 -17.01 -1.97 -0.90
C MET A 1 -17.59 -0.80 -0.11
N HIS A 2 -17.04 0.41 -0.25
CA HIS A 2 -17.57 1.63 0.39
C HIS A 2 -19.04 1.89 0.09
N GLU A 3 -19.50 1.69 -1.15
CA GLU A 3 -20.94 1.77 -1.52
C GLU A 3 -21.85 0.81 -0.73
N ARG A 4 -21.31 -0.34 -0.28
CA ARG A 4 -22.02 -1.30 0.57
C ARG A 4 -21.90 -0.96 2.06
N GLY A 5 -21.28 0.17 2.41
CA GLY A 5 -21.14 0.67 3.77
C GLY A 5 -19.98 0.05 4.56
N PHE A 6 -19.00 -0.56 3.90
CA PHE A 6 -17.83 -1.19 4.53
C PHE A 6 -16.53 -0.55 4.07
N MET A 7 -15.58 -0.41 4.99
CA MET A 7 -14.19 -0.03 4.71
C MET A 7 -13.26 -1.21 4.99
N HIS A 8 -12.12 -1.30 4.29
CA HIS A 8 -11.16 -2.38 4.41
C HIS A 8 -10.50 -2.41 5.79
N GLY A 9 -10.08 -1.23 6.27
CA GLY A 9 -9.37 -1.08 7.54
C GLY A 9 -7.88 -1.42 7.49
N ASP A 10 -7.42 -2.16 6.47
CA ASP A 10 -6.01 -2.51 6.27
C ASP A 10 -5.61 -2.67 4.78
N LEU A 11 -5.85 -1.64 3.96
CA LEU A 11 -5.59 -1.73 2.52
C LEU A 11 -4.12 -1.45 2.20
N HIS A 12 -3.39 -2.45 1.72
CA HIS A 12 -2.02 -2.31 1.20
C HIS A 12 -1.71 -3.32 0.10
N ARG A 13 -0.58 -3.16 -0.61
CA ARG A 13 -0.16 -4.05 -1.71
C ARG A 13 -0.11 -5.54 -1.36
N GLY A 14 0.11 -5.87 -0.08
CA GLY A 14 0.15 -7.27 0.40
C GLY A 14 -1.22 -7.94 0.40
N ASN A 15 -2.29 -7.14 0.46
CA ASN A 15 -3.67 -7.58 0.43
C ASN A 15 -4.28 -7.50 -0.98
N ILE A 16 -3.48 -7.13 -2.00
CA ILE A 16 -3.87 -7.15 -3.41
C ILE A 16 -3.14 -8.31 -4.09
N LEU A 17 -3.87 -9.40 -4.35
CA LEU A 17 -3.32 -10.60 -4.93
C LEU A 17 -3.53 -10.63 -6.44
N LEU A 18 -2.58 -11.22 -7.16
CA LEU A 18 -2.77 -11.61 -8.56
C LEU A 18 -3.42 -13.00 -8.61
N LEU A 19 -4.59 -13.09 -9.25
CA LEU A 19 -5.22 -14.35 -9.59
C LEU A 19 -4.48 -14.96 -10.77
N PHE A 20 -3.64 -15.94 -10.50
CA PHE A 20 -2.87 -16.63 -11.53
C PHE A 20 -3.73 -17.66 -12.28
N GLN A 21 -4.40 -17.23 -13.35
CA GLN A 21 -5.33 -18.08 -14.11
C GLN A 21 -4.62 -19.21 -14.88
N ALA A 22 -3.36 -19.04 -15.27
CA ALA A 22 -2.60 -20.09 -15.95
C ALA A 22 -2.33 -21.34 -15.09
N GLN A 23 -2.66 -21.30 -13.78
CA GLN A 23 -2.61 -22.43 -12.85
C GLN A 23 -3.97 -22.74 -12.23
N SER A 24 -5.10 -22.38 -12.86
CA SER A 24 -6.44 -22.74 -12.37
C SER A 24 -6.68 -24.26 -12.24
N ASP A 25 -5.74 -25.08 -12.69
CA ASP A 25 -5.73 -26.53 -12.46
C ASP A 25 -5.04 -26.97 -11.16
N LEU A 26 -4.47 -26.10 -10.31
CA LEU A 26 -3.91 -26.52 -9.02
C LEU A 26 -4.92 -27.32 -8.18
N ASP A 27 -6.19 -26.91 -8.19
CA ASP A 27 -7.29 -27.60 -7.52
C ASP A 27 -7.64 -28.96 -8.16
N ASN A 28 -7.24 -29.17 -9.42
CA ASN A 28 -7.47 -30.39 -10.21
C ASN A 28 -6.27 -31.33 -10.22
N LEU A 29 -5.08 -30.87 -9.82
CA LEU A 29 -3.87 -31.69 -9.76
C LEU A 29 -3.91 -32.62 -8.55
N SER A 30 -3.61 -33.90 -8.77
CA SER A 30 -3.31 -34.82 -7.67
C SER A 30 -2.01 -34.42 -6.96
N THR A 31 -1.84 -34.87 -5.71
CA THR A 31 -0.59 -34.66 -4.95
C THR A 31 0.65 -35.13 -5.73
N ARG A 32 0.52 -36.20 -6.52
CA ARG A 32 1.62 -36.72 -7.33
C ARG A 32 1.99 -35.73 -8.45
N GLU A 33 1.01 -35.22 -9.17
CA GLU A 33 1.24 -34.27 -10.27
C GLU A 33 1.81 -32.95 -9.75
N LEU A 34 1.36 -32.48 -8.58
CA LEU A 34 1.97 -31.34 -7.88
C LEU A 34 3.46 -31.57 -7.62
N TYR A 35 3.85 -32.76 -7.16
CA TYR A 35 5.26 -33.08 -6.91
C TYR A 35 6.08 -33.26 -8.19
N GLU A 36 5.46 -33.74 -9.28
CA GLU A 36 6.12 -33.84 -10.59
C GLU A 36 6.36 -32.45 -11.19
N LEU A 37 5.45 -31.50 -10.99
CA LEU A 37 5.56 -30.13 -11.50
C LEU A 37 6.45 -29.22 -10.65
N TYR A 38 6.32 -29.28 -9.33
CA TYR A 38 6.93 -28.32 -8.40
C TYR A 38 7.97 -28.92 -7.47
N GLY A 39 8.19 -30.24 -7.54
CA GLY A 39 9.07 -30.96 -6.63
C GLY A 39 8.37 -31.44 -5.36
N LYS A 40 9.04 -32.35 -4.64
CA LYS A 40 8.56 -32.84 -3.34
C LYS A 40 8.83 -31.80 -2.25
N PRO A 41 8.03 -31.76 -1.17
CA PRO A 41 8.24 -30.80 -0.09
C PRO A 41 9.58 -31.03 0.60
N ASP A 42 10.34 -29.95 0.78
CA ASP A 42 11.57 -29.98 1.56
C ASP A 42 11.24 -29.90 3.06
N LEU A 43 11.70 -30.92 3.79
CA LEU A 43 11.47 -31.04 5.22
C LEU A 43 12.68 -30.54 5.99
N VAL A 44 12.45 -29.65 6.95
CA VAL A 44 13.48 -29.17 7.87
C VAL A 44 13.20 -29.75 9.26
N PRO A 45 14.15 -30.45 9.89
CA PRO A 45 13.93 -31.01 11.22
C PRO A 45 13.74 -29.88 12.25
N VAL A 46 12.70 -30.01 13.07
CA VAL A 46 12.50 -29.13 14.23
C VAL A 46 13.41 -29.64 15.34
N THR A 47 14.41 -28.84 15.69
CA THR A 47 15.38 -29.17 16.74
C THR A 47 15.29 -28.16 17.87
N ARG A 48 15.51 -28.64 19.11
CA ARG A 48 15.61 -27.75 20.26
C ARG A 48 17.05 -27.25 20.39
N TYR A 49 17.21 -26.01 20.85
CA TYR A 49 18.53 -25.44 21.13
C TYR A 49 19.35 -26.24 22.16
N ASP A 50 18.68 -26.95 23.06
CA ASP A 50 19.30 -27.81 24.08
C ASP A 50 19.62 -29.24 23.58
N GLY A 51 19.35 -29.54 22.31
CA GLY A 51 19.61 -30.85 21.69
C GLY A 51 18.63 -31.96 22.10
N GLN A 52 17.63 -31.68 22.94
CA GLN A 52 16.62 -32.66 23.35
C GLN A 52 15.56 -32.87 22.24
N PRO A 53 14.79 -33.97 22.28
CA PRO A 53 13.67 -34.17 21.36
C PRO A 53 12.55 -33.14 21.60
N PRO A 54 11.79 -32.75 20.54
CA PRO A 54 10.62 -31.89 20.68
C PRO A 54 9.57 -32.49 21.62
N PRO A 55 8.86 -31.66 22.42
CA PRO A 55 7.79 -32.13 23.29
C PRO A 55 6.64 -32.80 22.51
N PRO A 56 5.81 -33.62 23.16
CA PRO A 56 4.56 -34.11 22.58
C PRO A 56 3.70 -32.93 22.07
N GLY A 57 3.21 -33.03 20.83
CA GLY A 57 2.40 -31.99 20.20
C GLY A 57 3.17 -31.02 19.29
N VAL A 58 4.51 -31.06 19.28
CA VAL A 58 5.33 -30.28 18.35
C VAL A 58 5.65 -31.11 17.10
N PRO A 59 5.41 -30.58 15.88
CA PRO A 59 5.79 -31.26 14.64
C PRO A 59 7.29 -31.59 14.61
N LYS A 60 7.65 -32.78 14.12
CA LYS A 60 9.05 -33.20 13.99
C LYS A 60 9.78 -32.47 12.86
N HIS A 61 9.04 -31.95 11.88
CA HIS A 61 9.58 -31.24 10.73
C HIS A 61 8.71 -30.02 10.44
N GLY A 62 9.35 -28.94 10.02
CA GLY A 62 8.73 -27.88 9.24
C GLY A 62 8.79 -28.23 7.76
N VAL A 63 7.87 -27.67 6.98
CA VAL A 63 7.86 -27.77 5.52
C VAL A 63 8.27 -26.42 4.96
N ILE A 64 9.29 -26.38 4.10
CA ILE A 64 9.65 -25.14 3.41
C ILE A 64 8.54 -24.84 2.39
N PRO A 65 7.94 -23.63 2.40
CA PRO A 65 6.94 -23.27 1.42
C PRO A 65 7.57 -23.25 0.02
N ILE A 66 6.91 -23.89 -0.94
CA ILE A 66 7.30 -23.83 -2.35
C ILE A 66 6.96 -22.44 -2.92
N TRP A 67 7.84 -21.90 -3.75
CA TRP A 67 7.57 -20.66 -4.48
C TRP A 67 6.84 -20.97 -5.79
N LEU A 68 5.53 -20.74 -5.82
CA LEU A 68 4.69 -20.92 -7.01
C LEU A 68 4.67 -19.69 -7.95
N GLY A 69 5.41 -18.63 -7.62
CA GLY A 69 5.35 -17.38 -8.35
C GLY A 69 6.03 -17.46 -9.73
N ALA A 70 5.41 -16.83 -10.72
CA ALA A 70 6.02 -16.59 -12.03
C ALA A 70 6.77 -15.25 -12.05
N SER A 71 7.77 -15.13 -12.93
CA SER A 71 8.33 -13.82 -13.28
C SER A 71 7.22 -12.92 -13.82
N SER A 72 7.15 -11.66 -13.37
CA SER A 72 6.16 -10.69 -13.85
C SER A 72 6.18 -10.51 -15.38
N LYS A 73 7.35 -10.69 -16.02
CA LYS A 73 7.51 -10.67 -17.48
C LYS A 73 6.81 -11.81 -18.22
N LYS A 74 6.38 -12.85 -17.50
CA LYS A 74 5.65 -14.00 -18.05
C LYS A 74 4.13 -13.90 -17.84
N ILE A 75 3.66 -12.89 -17.12
CA ILE A 75 2.23 -12.67 -16.86
C ILE A 75 1.77 -11.59 -17.83
N THR A 76 0.82 -11.93 -18.70
CA THR A 76 0.24 -10.94 -19.60
C THR A 76 -0.75 -10.03 -18.84
N LEU A 77 -0.97 -8.81 -19.32
CA LEU A 77 -1.95 -7.90 -18.71
C LEU A 77 -3.38 -8.49 -18.69
N PRO A 78 -3.84 -9.20 -19.75
CA PRO A 78 -5.08 -9.96 -19.70
C PRO A 78 -5.14 -11.00 -18.57
N GLU A 79 -4.05 -11.67 -18.23
CA GLU A 79 -4.02 -12.66 -17.15
C GLU A 79 -3.84 -12.05 -15.75
N ALA A 80 -3.29 -10.84 -15.65
CA ALA A 80 -3.00 -10.13 -14.39
C ALA A 80 -4.27 -9.60 -13.71
N ARG A 81 -5.16 -10.51 -13.29
CA ARG A 81 -6.38 -10.18 -12.55
C ARG A 81 -6.02 -9.94 -11.09
N ILE A 82 -6.50 -8.83 -10.51
CA ILE A 82 -6.32 -8.56 -9.09
C ILE A 82 -7.53 -9.00 -8.27
N ILE A 83 -7.28 -9.46 -7.05
CA ILE A 83 -8.29 -9.73 -6.02
C ILE A 83 -7.86 -9.05 -4.74
N LEU A 84 -8.79 -8.33 -4.11
CA LEU A 84 -8.61 -7.80 -2.77
C LEU A 84 -8.92 -8.90 -1.74
N THR A 85 -8.01 -9.13 -0.81
CA THR A 85 -8.11 -10.15 0.24
C THR A 85 -7.95 -9.52 1.63
N ASP A 86 -8.01 -10.37 2.65
CA ASP A 86 -7.77 -10.04 4.06
C ASP A 86 -8.73 -8.99 4.62
N PHE A 87 -10.00 -9.40 4.74
CA PHE A 87 -11.05 -8.59 5.34
C PHE A 87 -11.08 -8.71 6.88
N GLY A 88 -10.00 -9.17 7.52
CA GLY A 88 -9.92 -9.32 8.98
C GLY A 88 -10.13 -8.01 9.74
N GLU A 89 -9.77 -6.89 9.13
CA GLU A 89 -9.95 -5.54 9.68
C GLU A 89 -11.14 -4.76 9.10
N THR A 90 -11.95 -5.41 8.27
CA THR A 90 -13.09 -4.77 7.63
C THR A 90 -14.20 -4.50 8.63
N PHE A 91 -14.73 -3.28 8.60
CA PHE A 91 -15.87 -2.89 9.43
C PHE A 91 -16.76 -1.87 8.71
N SER A 92 -17.95 -1.66 9.27
CA SER A 92 -18.89 -0.64 8.80
C SER A 92 -18.87 0.55 9.76
N PRO A 93 -18.42 1.74 9.33
CA PRO A 93 -18.43 2.94 10.18
C PRO A 93 -19.82 3.33 10.70
N ALA A 94 -20.89 2.89 10.02
CA ALA A 94 -22.27 3.09 10.45
C ALA A 94 -22.70 2.15 11.58
N ARG A 95 -22.02 1.02 11.77
CA ARG A 95 -22.36 -0.02 12.77
C ARG A 95 -21.38 -0.08 13.93
N GLU A 96 -20.12 0.23 13.69
CA GLU A 96 -19.03 0.12 14.65
C GLU A 96 -18.13 1.37 14.57
N LYS A 97 -17.69 1.87 15.73
CA LYS A 97 -16.72 2.96 15.83
C LYS A 97 -15.36 2.38 16.20
N ARG A 98 -14.39 2.51 15.28
CA ARG A 98 -12.99 2.20 15.55
C ARG A 98 -12.18 3.48 15.58
N PHE A 99 -11.36 3.65 16.61
CA PHE A 99 -10.55 4.85 16.83
C PHE A 99 -9.05 4.62 16.54
N GLU A 100 -8.64 3.35 16.49
CA GLU A 100 -7.27 2.95 16.22
C GLU A 100 -7.18 2.34 14.83
N SER A 101 -6.13 2.70 14.11
CA SER A 101 -5.81 2.12 12.81
C SER A 101 -4.82 0.99 12.97
N ARG A 102 -5.13 -0.17 12.39
CA ARG A 102 -4.26 -1.35 12.42
C ARG A 102 -3.37 -1.48 11.18
N THR A 103 -3.42 -0.51 10.27
CA THR A 103 -2.51 -0.46 9.14
C THR A 103 -1.06 -0.28 9.61
N PRO A 104 -0.09 -0.78 8.81
CA PRO A 104 1.32 -0.45 8.96
C PRO A 104 1.53 1.07 9.00
N LEU A 105 2.50 1.52 9.80
CA LEU A 105 2.76 2.95 10.03
C LEU A 105 2.92 3.76 8.74
N LEU A 106 3.55 3.19 7.71
CA LEU A 106 3.83 3.84 6.42
C LEU A 106 2.57 4.20 5.64
N ILE A 107 1.45 3.51 5.87
CA ILE A 107 0.21 3.76 5.14
C ILE A 107 -0.92 4.16 6.10
N ARG A 108 -0.56 4.44 7.35
CA ARG A 108 -1.50 4.81 8.40
C ARG A 108 -1.99 6.23 8.15
N PRO A 109 -3.31 6.43 8.15
CA PRO A 109 -3.86 7.76 7.95
C PRO A 109 -3.55 8.65 9.17
N PRO A 110 -3.15 9.92 8.97
CA PRO A 110 -2.61 10.77 10.03
C PRO A 110 -3.63 11.14 11.12
N GLU A 111 -4.94 11.11 10.82
CA GLU A 111 -5.98 11.32 11.82
C GLU A 111 -5.97 10.27 12.94
N ALA A 112 -5.43 9.06 12.69
CA ALA A 112 -5.27 8.06 13.73
C ALA A 112 -4.35 8.53 14.87
N LEU A 113 -3.38 9.41 14.56
CA LEU A 113 -2.50 10.05 15.54
C LEU A 113 -3.10 11.36 16.07
N PHE A 114 -3.59 12.23 15.18
CA PHE A 114 -3.96 13.60 15.54
C PHE A 114 -5.40 13.78 16.03
N GLU A 115 -6.29 12.82 15.75
CA GLU A 115 -7.70 12.83 16.12
C GLU A 115 -8.14 11.52 16.80
N PRO A 116 -7.47 11.05 17.88
CA PRO A 116 -7.70 9.74 18.48
C PRO A 116 -9.10 9.56 19.09
N THR A 117 -9.86 10.64 19.24
CA THR A 117 -11.25 10.62 19.73
C THR A 117 -12.28 10.63 18.60
N ARG A 118 -11.85 10.69 17.33
CA ARG A 118 -12.73 10.61 16.16
C ARG A 118 -12.61 9.23 15.54
N PRO A 119 -13.73 8.57 15.21
CA PRO A 119 -13.67 7.26 14.60
C PRO A 119 -13.13 7.36 13.17
N LEU A 120 -12.42 6.32 12.75
CA LEU A 120 -12.01 6.12 11.36
C LEU A 120 -13.23 6.04 10.45
N THR A 121 -13.07 6.51 9.23
CA THR A 121 -14.14 6.57 8.22
C THR A 121 -13.65 6.02 6.88
N PHE A 122 -14.51 6.03 5.87
CA PHE A 122 -14.11 5.69 4.49
C PHE A 122 -12.91 6.50 4.01
N SER A 123 -12.73 7.75 4.45
CA SER A 123 -11.58 8.58 4.11
C SER A 123 -10.24 8.03 4.63
N SER A 124 -10.26 7.19 5.66
CA SER A 124 -9.07 6.54 6.19
C SER A 124 -8.54 5.48 5.20
N ASP A 125 -9.45 4.72 4.57
CA ASP A 125 -9.10 3.81 3.47
C ASP A 125 -8.55 4.55 2.25
N ILE A 126 -9.04 5.77 1.97
CA ILE A 126 -8.59 6.56 0.81
C ILE A 126 -7.12 6.95 0.94
N TRP A 127 -6.67 7.29 2.15
CA TRP A 127 -5.26 7.55 2.42
C TRP A 127 -4.40 6.32 2.15
N SER A 128 -4.79 5.17 2.71
CA SER A 128 -4.07 3.90 2.51
C SER A 128 -4.11 3.44 1.05
N LEU A 129 -5.21 3.70 0.34
CA LEU A 129 -5.34 3.48 -1.11
C LEU A 129 -4.36 4.36 -1.89
N ALA A 130 -4.24 5.65 -1.57
CA ALA A 130 -3.30 6.54 -2.23
C ALA A 130 -1.85 6.06 -2.04
N CYS A 131 -1.47 5.74 -0.80
CA CYS A 131 -0.15 5.16 -0.53
C CYS A 131 0.06 3.87 -1.34
N THR A 132 -0.95 3.01 -1.44
CA THR A 132 -0.89 1.77 -2.23
C THR A 132 -0.75 2.02 -3.74
N ILE A 133 -1.47 3.01 -4.28
CA ILE A 133 -1.34 3.42 -5.69
C ILE A 133 0.08 3.92 -5.96
N TRP A 134 0.62 4.78 -5.09
CA TRP A 134 2.00 5.25 -5.19
C TRP A 134 2.98 4.07 -5.17
N ASP A 135 2.86 3.17 -4.18
CA ASP A 135 3.72 2.00 -4.03
C ASP A 135 3.79 1.16 -5.31
N ILE A 136 2.66 1.03 -6.03
CA ILE A 136 2.58 0.32 -7.31
C ILE A 136 3.23 1.13 -8.44
N VAL A 137 2.91 2.42 -8.56
CA VAL A 137 3.41 3.28 -9.65
C VAL A 137 4.91 3.53 -9.55
N ALA A 138 5.42 3.78 -8.34
CA ALA A 138 6.82 4.08 -8.06
C ALA A 138 7.67 2.82 -7.80
N GLN A 139 7.05 1.65 -7.60
CA GLN A 139 7.73 0.43 -7.14
C GLN A 139 8.56 0.66 -5.86
N ARG A 140 8.17 1.66 -5.07
CA ARG A 140 8.81 2.10 -3.84
C ARG A 140 7.76 2.72 -2.92
N SER A 141 7.90 2.49 -1.62
CA SER A 141 7.00 3.10 -0.62
C SER A 141 7.03 4.62 -0.68
N LEU A 142 5.86 5.26 -0.53
CA LEU A 142 5.78 6.73 -0.46
C LEU A 142 6.54 7.31 0.74
N PHE A 143 6.49 6.61 1.87
CA PHE A 143 7.19 6.97 3.09
C PHE A 143 8.17 5.85 3.50
N GLU A 144 9.29 6.21 4.13
CA GLU A 144 10.33 5.31 4.60
C GLU A 144 9.96 4.71 5.97
N GLY A 145 10.18 3.40 6.11
CA GLY A 145 9.78 2.64 7.30
C GLY A 145 10.92 2.15 8.17
N PHE A 146 12.17 2.27 7.71
CA PHE A 146 13.32 1.75 8.46
C PHE A 146 13.60 2.57 9.72
N LEU A 147 13.37 1.97 10.89
CA LEU A 147 13.53 2.60 12.21
C LEU A 147 12.71 3.89 12.39
N THR A 148 11.59 4.00 11.67
CA THR A 148 10.70 5.17 11.67
C THR A 148 9.69 5.09 12.82
N ASP A 149 9.62 6.13 13.65
CA ASP A 149 8.54 6.31 14.63
C ASP A 149 7.41 7.24 14.12
N GLU A 150 6.44 7.55 14.97
CA GLU A 150 5.29 8.39 14.59
C GLU A 150 5.66 9.85 14.32
N ASP A 151 6.69 10.38 15.00
CA ASP A 151 7.15 11.75 14.81
C ASP A 151 7.97 11.85 13.50
N ASP A 152 8.82 10.86 13.22
CA ASP A 152 9.52 10.74 11.94
C ASP A 152 8.54 10.60 10.77
N MET A 153 7.49 9.78 10.93
CA MET A 153 6.43 9.63 9.93
C MET A 153 5.71 10.95 9.67
N THR A 154 5.40 11.70 10.73
CA THR A 154 4.80 13.03 10.61
C THR A 154 5.70 14.00 9.84
N CYS A 155 7.02 13.99 10.09
CA CYS A 155 7.99 14.80 9.36
C CYS A 155 7.99 14.48 7.86
N GLN A 156 7.97 13.19 7.50
CA GLN A 156 7.94 12.75 6.10
C GLN A 156 6.66 13.20 5.39
N GLN A 157 5.51 13.08 6.07
CA GLN A 157 4.23 13.56 5.54
C GLN A 157 4.25 15.07 5.32
N ILE A 158 4.82 15.85 6.24
CA ILE A 158 4.96 17.30 6.09
C ILE A 158 5.86 17.65 4.91
N ALA A 159 7.01 17.00 4.79
CA ALA A 159 7.94 17.24 3.69
C ALA A 159 7.29 16.96 2.33
N ALA A 160 6.55 15.85 2.22
CA ALA A 160 5.91 15.44 0.98
C ALA A 160 4.66 16.27 0.61
N LEU A 161 3.82 16.61 1.59
CA LEU A 161 2.46 17.12 1.37
C LEU A 161 2.28 18.59 1.78
N GLY A 162 3.26 19.17 2.49
CA GLY A 162 3.19 20.51 3.04
C GLY A 162 2.75 20.53 4.52
N PRO A 163 2.43 21.71 5.07
CA PRO A 163 2.23 21.88 6.51
C PRO A 163 0.98 21.15 7.02
N LEU A 164 1.06 20.64 8.26
CA LEU A 164 -0.10 20.08 8.96
C LEU A 164 -1.20 21.13 9.13
N PRO A 165 -2.48 20.70 9.24
CA PRO A 165 -3.53 21.55 9.74
C PRO A 165 -3.13 22.18 11.08
N ARG A 166 -3.35 23.49 11.24
CA ARG A 166 -2.91 24.25 12.44
C ARG A 166 -3.22 23.56 13.77
N LYS A 167 -4.44 23.00 13.93
CA LYS A 167 -4.83 22.30 15.16
C LYS A 167 -3.99 21.04 15.44
N TRP A 168 -3.56 20.34 14.40
CA TRP A 168 -2.72 19.16 14.51
C TRP A 168 -1.29 19.56 14.83
N TRP A 169 -0.77 20.59 14.13
CA TRP A 169 0.53 21.20 14.44
C TRP A 169 0.64 21.62 15.92
N GLU A 170 -0.37 22.34 16.43
CA GLU A 170 -0.40 22.81 17.82
C GLU A 170 -0.45 21.66 18.84
N ARG A 171 -1.07 20.52 18.49
CA ARG A 171 -1.17 19.32 19.35
C ARG A 171 0.07 18.44 19.33
N TRP A 172 0.88 18.52 18.27
CA TRP A 172 2.06 17.70 18.12
C TRP A 172 3.13 18.05 19.16
N LYS A 173 3.30 17.18 20.17
CA LYS A 173 4.23 17.41 21.29
C LYS A 173 5.70 17.30 20.88
N GLY A 174 6.02 16.37 19.98
CA GLY A 174 7.38 16.11 19.52
C GLY A 174 7.95 17.16 18.56
N ARG A 175 7.10 18.06 18.01
CA ARG A 175 7.48 18.98 16.93
C ARG A 175 8.76 19.78 17.18
N GLY A 176 9.01 20.20 18.43
CA GLY A 176 10.18 21.02 18.78
C GLY A 176 11.52 20.31 18.59
N ASN A 177 11.52 18.97 18.53
CA ASN A 177 12.73 18.18 18.22
C ASN A 177 13.08 18.22 16.72
N TYR A 178 12.14 18.61 15.86
CA TYR A 178 12.24 18.50 14.40
C TYR A 178 12.14 19.85 13.68
N PHE A 179 11.42 20.80 14.26
CA PHE A 179 11.13 22.11 13.68
C PHE A 179 11.43 23.24 14.68
N ASN A 180 11.89 24.38 14.15
CA ASN A 180 12.05 25.61 14.93
C ASN A 180 10.71 26.34 15.11
N ASP A 181 10.73 27.48 15.83
CA ASP A 181 9.52 28.28 16.09
C ASP A 181 8.88 28.86 14.80
N ASP A 182 9.68 29.01 13.74
CA ASP A 182 9.23 29.46 12.41
C ASP A 182 8.63 28.32 11.56
N GLY A 183 8.66 27.08 12.05
CA GLY A 183 8.14 25.89 11.36
C GLY A 183 9.10 25.30 10.33
N GLU A 184 10.37 25.68 10.35
CA GLU A 184 11.41 25.14 9.47
C GLU A 184 12.15 23.96 10.12
N PRO A 185 12.58 22.95 9.35
CA PRO A 185 13.39 21.83 9.86
C PRO A 185 14.64 22.32 10.62
N ASN A 186 14.85 21.84 11.85
CA ASN A 186 15.96 22.27 12.70
C ASN A 186 17.10 21.25 12.82
N ASN A 187 16.97 20.09 12.18
CA ASN A 187 17.97 19.02 12.22
C ASN A 187 18.11 18.32 10.86
N ARG A 188 19.25 17.65 10.65
CA ARG A 188 19.59 17.00 9.37
C ARG A 188 18.65 15.84 9.01
N ALA A 189 18.15 15.11 10.00
CA ALA A 189 17.27 13.97 9.76
C ALA A 189 15.94 14.45 9.16
N THR A 190 15.36 15.54 9.66
CA THR A 190 14.16 16.16 9.10
C THR A 190 14.45 16.79 7.73
N SER A 191 15.60 17.45 7.55
CA SER A 191 15.97 18.12 6.30
C SER A 191 16.26 17.16 5.14
N GLN A 192 16.41 15.86 5.40
CA GLN A 192 16.66 14.87 4.34
C GLN A 192 15.39 14.49 3.58
N TYR A 193 14.20 14.75 4.15
CA TYR A 193 12.93 14.46 3.52
C TYR A 193 12.58 15.55 2.50
N GLY A 194 12.11 15.13 1.33
CA GLY A 194 11.80 16.03 0.22
C GLY A 194 10.31 16.07 -0.13
N PRO A 195 9.92 17.00 -1.02
CA PRO A 195 8.58 17.04 -1.59
C PRO A 195 8.25 15.78 -2.37
N LEU A 196 6.95 15.52 -2.53
CA LEU A 196 6.43 14.42 -3.33
C LEU A 196 7.00 14.42 -4.76
N GLU A 197 7.21 15.61 -5.32
CA GLU A 197 7.78 15.81 -6.65
C GLU A 197 9.19 15.22 -6.82
N ASP A 198 10.05 15.36 -5.81
CA ASP A 198 11.42 14.84 -5.86
C ASP A 198 11.41 13.31 -5.88
N SER A 199 10.55 12.71 -5.05
CA SER A 199 10.34 11.26 -5.01
C SER A 199 9.76 10.76 -6.33
N PHE A 200 8.80 11.49 -6.93
CA PHE A 200 8.25 11.13 -8.24
C PHE A 200 9.31 11.15 -9.34
N GLU A 201 10.14 12.18 -9.38
CA GLU A 201 11.20 12.29 -10.39
C GLU A 201 12.22 11.15 -10.28
N LEU A 202 12.59 10.77 -9.05
CA LEU A 202 13.56 9.70 -8.80
C LEU A 202 12.96 8.30 -9.01
N ASP A 203 11.85 8.02 -8.33
CA ASP A 203 11.30 6.67 -8.20
C ASP A 203 10.31 6.31 -9.32
N VAL A 204 9.69 7.30 -9.97
CA VAL A 204 8.78 7.07 -11.10
C VAL A 204 9.47 7.41 -12.42
N GLN A 205 9.84 8.67 -12.66
CA GLN A 205 10.29 9.12 -13.98
C GLN A 205 11.62 8.49 -14.39
N LYS A 206 12.67 8.67 -13.59
CA LYS A 206 14.00 8.12 -13.90
C LYS A 206 14.01 6.59 -13.90
N ALA A 207 13.22 5.96 -13.04
CA ALA A 207 13.08 4.50 -13.02
C ALA A 207 12.46 3.98 -14.33
N ARG A 208 11.35 4.57 -14.79
CA ARG A 208 10.72 4.22 -16.07
C ARG A 208 11.67 4.38 -17.25
N VAL A 209 12.37 5.51 -17.33
CA VAL A 209 13.35 5.75 -18.40
C VAL A 209 14.47 4.71 -18.38
N ARG A 210 14.99 4.36 -17.20
CA ARG A 210 16.03 3.33 -17.04
C ARG A 210 15.58 1.95 -17.50
N GLU A 211 14.32 1.62 -17.26
CA GLU A 211 13.70 0.35 -17.69
C GLU A 211 13.14 0.41 -19.12
N GLY A 212 13.39 1.50 -19.87
CA GLY A 212 12.95 1.64 -21.26
C GLY A 212 11.44 1.86 -21.44
N MET A 213 10.74 2.25 -20.37
CA MET A 213 9.33 2.61 -20.40
C MET A 213 9.14 4.08 -20.77
N SER A 214 8.00 4.42 -21.38
CA SER A 214 7.63 5.81 -21.61
C SER A 214 7.49 6.55 -20.27
N PRO A 215 8.12 7.74 -20.12
CA PRO A 215 7.92 8.59 -18.95
C PRO A 215 6.50 9.15 -18.93
N PHE A 216 6.06 9.63 -17.77
CA PHE A 216 4.82 10.39 -17.67
C PHE A 216 4.97 11.69 -18.47
N GLY A 217 3.98 11.96 -19.33
CA GLY A 217 3.83 13.28 -19.94
C GLY A 217 3.46 14.33 -18.88
N SER A 218 3.70 15.61 -19.15
CA SER A 218 3.40 16.68 -18.19
C SER A 218 1.93 16.69 -17.76
N GLY A 219 0.99 16.57 -18.70
CA GLY A 219 -0.43 16.54 -18.38
C GLY A 219 -0.85 15.32 -17.54
N GLU A 220 -0.28 14.15 -17.81
CA GLU A 220 -0.53 12.94 -17.01
C GLU A 220 0.01 13.08 -15.59
N ARG A 221 1.24 13.61 -15.47
CA ARG A 221 1.90 13.85 -14.19
C ARG A 221 1.09 14.83 -13.35
N ASP A 222 0.67 15.95 -13.93
CA ASP A 222 -0.05 16.99 -13.20
C ASP A 222 -1.42 16.46 -12.73
N ALA A 223 -2.14 15.70 -13.57
CA ALA A 223 -3.38 15.02 -13.19
C ALA A 223 -3.16 13.94 -12.11
N PHE A 224 -2.06 13.18 -12.17
CA PHE A 224 -1.70 12.19 -11.16
C PHE A 224 -1.44 12.86 -9.81
N PHE A 225 -0.67 13.95 -9.78
CA PHE A 225 -0.42 14.71 -8.54
C PHE A 225 -1.69 15.33 -7.96
N GLU A 226 -2.57 15.86 -8.79
CA GLU A 226 -3.85 16.41 -8.33
C GLU A 226 -4.69 15.33 -7.62
N MET A 227 -4.81 14.15 -8.23
CA MET A 227 -5.49 13.01 -7.62
C MET A 227 -4.81 12.58 -6.31
N MET A 228 -3.49 12.36 -6.34
CA MET A 228 -2.72 11.91 -5.19
C MET A 228 -2.82 12.88 -4.00
N ARG A 229 -2.67 14.18 -4.24
CA ARG A 229 -2.81 15.22 -3.20
C ARG A 229 -4.22 15.29 -2.63
N SER A 230 -5.23 15.12 -3.47
CA SER A 230 -6.62 15.11 -3.02
C SER A 230 -6.97 13.87 -2.20
N MET A 231 -6.34 12.73 -2.46
CA MET A 231 -6.49 11.52 -1.63
C MET A 231 -5.64 11.57 -0.36
N LEU A 232 -4.49 12.25 -0.39
CA LEU A 232 -3.56 12.43 0.73
C LEU A 232 -3.78 13.75 1.49
N ALA A 233 -4.95 14.38 1.38
CA ALA A 233 -5.27 15.54 2.19
C ALA A 233 -5.21 15.16 3.68
N PHE A 234 -4.56 15.99 4.51
CA PHE A 234 -4.40 15.67 5.93
C PHE A 234 -5.75 15.47 6.60
N ARG A 235 -6.71 16.38 6.40
CA ARG A 235 -8.04 16.24 6.99
C ARG A 235 -8.88 15.19 6.26
N PRO A 236 -9.49 14.24 6.97
CA PRO A 236 -10.31 13.19 6.34
C PRO A 236 -11.47 13.75 5.51
N GLU A 237 -12.04 14.89 5.88
CA GLU A 237 -13.18 15.53 5.19
C GLU A 237 -12.79 16.21 3.88
N GLU A 238 -11.49 16.51 3.70
CA GLU A 238 -10.96 17.12 2.48
C GLU A 238 -10.54 16.06 1.45
N ARG A 239 -10.56 14.77 1.83
CA ARG A 239 -10.21 13.67 0.93
C ARG A 239 -11.33 13.32 -0.03
N LEU A 240 -10.96 12.91 -1.25
CA LEU A 240 -11.89 12.35 -2.21
C LEU A 240 -12.56 11.08 -1.68
N SER A 241 -13.83 10.89 -1.99
CA SER A 241 -14.47 9.56 -1.91
C SER A 241 -13.97 8.66 -3.06
N VAL A 242 -14.15 7.34 -2.94
CA VAL A 242 -13.78 6.40 -4.03
C VAL A 242 -14.43 6.77 -5.36
N GLN A 243 -15.69 7.22 -5.33
CA GLN A 243 -16.39 7.63 -6.54
C GLN A 243 -15.71 8.83 -7.21
N GLN A 244 -15.34 9.85 -6.41
CA GLN A 244 -14.62 11.01 -6.92
C GLN A 244 -13.20 10.66 -7.38
N VAL A 245 -12.54 9.68 -6.76
CA VAL A 245 -11.26 9.15 -7.26
C VAL A 245 -11.42 8.56 -8.66
N LEU A 246 -12.46 7.74 -8.88
CA LEU A 246 -12.75 7.17 -10.21
C LEU A 246 -13.06 8.24 -11.27
N GLU A 247 -13.60 9.38 -10.84
CA GLU A 247 -13.90 10.54 -11.69
C GLU A 247 -12.71 11.49 -11.87
N ALA A 248 -11.61 11.28 -11.12
CA ALA A 248 -10.43 12.13 -11.22
C ALA A 248 -9.83 12.09 -12.64
N GLU A 249 -9.25 13.20 -13.07
CA GLU A 249 -8.77 13.34 -14.44
C GLU A 249 -7.80 12.23 -14.84
N TRP A 250 -6.87 11.87 -13.93
CA TRP A 250 -5.91 10.79 -14.18
C TRP A 250 -6.60 9.44 -14.45
N MET A 251 -7.62 9.11 -13.65
CA MET A 251 -8.39 7.88 -13.80
C MET A 251 -9.16 7.86 -15.11
N VAL A 252 -9.87 8.94 -15.44
CA VAL A 252 -10.75 8.99 -16.62
C VAL A 252 -9.96 9.02 -17.93
N LYS A 253 -8.84 9.75 -18.00
CA LYS A 253 -8.09 9.94 -19.25
C LYS A 253 -6.99 8.89 -19.48
N TRP A 254 -6.40 8.32 -18.42
CA TRP A 254 -5.27 7.38 -18.55
C TRP A 254 -5.59 5.99 -18.00
N ALA A 255 -6.00 5.87 -16.74
CA ALA A 255 -6.07 4.55 -16.09
C ALA A 255 -7.26 3.68 -16.57
N ILE A 256 -8.48 4.23 -16.56
CA ILE A 256 -9.70 3.50 -16.94
C ILE A 256 -9.68 3.08 -18.41
N PRO A 257 -9.32 3.95 -19.39
CA PRO A 257 -9.26 3.54 -20.79
C PRO A 257 -8.31 2.36 -21.04
N GLU A 258 -7.12 2.36 -20.40
CA GLU A 258 -6.17 1.25 -20.53
C GLU A 258 -6.70 -0.03 -19.87
N TYR A 259 -7.33 0.09 -18.70
CA TYR A 259 -8.00 -1.04 -18.04
C TYR A 259 -9.11 -1.66 -18.92
N GLU A 260 -9.96 -0.82 -19.53
CA GLU A 260 -11.05 -1.27 -20.41
C GLU A 260 -10.52 -1.94 -21.68
N LYS A 261 -9.41 -1.43 -22.25
CA LYS A 261 -8.72 -2.08 -23.37
C LYS A 261 -8.21 -3.46 -22.98
N ILE A 262 -7.49 -3.58 -21.86
CA ILE A 262 -7.01 -4.87 -21.32
C ILE A 262 -8.18 -5.81 -21.04
N ARG A 263 -9.31 -5.29 -20.52
CA ARG A 263 -10.50 -6.10 -20.26
C ARG A 263 -11.13 -6.61 -21.56
N SER A 264 -11.22 -5.78 -22.59
CA SER A 264 -11.79 -6.13 -23.89
C SER A 264 -10.97 -7.21 -24.60
N GLU A 265 -9.63 -7.15 -24.49
CA GLU A 265 -8.71 -8.17 -25.00
C GLU A 265 -8.88 -9.54 -24.31
N ARG A 266 -9.56 -9.61 -23.15
CA ARG A 266 -9.89 -10.87 -22.45
C ARG A 266 -11.18 -11.51 -22.97
N GLU A 267 -12.12 -10.71 -23.47
CA GLU A 267 -13.47 -11.14 -23.81
C GLU A 267 -13.62 -11.54 -25.29
N GLY A 268 -12.65 -11.17 -26.14
CA GLY A 268 -12.57 -11.54 -27.56
C GLY A 268 -11.65 -12.72 -27.82
#